data_AF-A0A2E1H626-F1
#
_entry.id   AF-A0A2E1H626-F1
#
_cell.length_a   1.000
_cell.length_b   1.000
_cell.length_c   1.000
_cell.angle_alpha   90.00
_cell.angle_beta   90.00
_cell.angle_gamma   90.00
#
_symmetry.space_group_name_H-M   'P 1'
#
loop_
_entity.id
_entity.type
_entity.pdbx_description
1 polymer ?
#
loop_
_entity_poly.entity_id
_entity_poly.type
_entity_poly.pdbx_seq_one_letter_code
_entity_poly.pdbx_strand_id
1 'polypeptide(L)'
;MILDASGKKVATPAGRSIEAFDNSLNNLRQLDSLRERESNGEKGLSASILLAELRLGSIGFEEGSKRRGSLKIVKTRKFDKAQWESELAEIDEMLFNLELADLFQNTSRDEESQAALAEKLYAMAKNGKFASGDMAARYWSVVMDAAKENKDKKIFGQGYGILYEMYKDNPRAKEYLAGMKTELDAMK
;
A
#
# COMPACT_ATOMS: atom_id res chain seq x y z
N MET A 1 9.42 -16.63 -1.68
CA MET A 1 10.26 -15.79 -2.56
C MET A 1 10.59 -16.57 -3.81
N ILE A 2 10.57 -15.91 -4.96
CA ILE A 2 11.00 -16.46 -6.26
C ILE A 2 12.33 -15.78 -6.62
N LEU A 3 13.30 -16.59 -7.04
CA LEU A 3 14.66 -16.18 -7.37
C LEU A 3 14.94 -16.43 -8.85
N ASP A 4 15.78 -15.59 -9.45
CA ASP A 4 16.38 -15.89 -10.76
C ASP A 4 17.57 -16.86 -10.64
N ALA A 5 18.15 -17.22 -11.79
CA ALA A 5 19.31 -18.12 -11.87
C ALA A 5 20.56 -17.59 -11.14
N SER A 6 20.64 -16.29 -10.86
CA SER A 6 21.74 -15.67 -10.11
C SER A 6 21.48 -15.62 -8.60
N GLY A 7 20.31 -16.07 -8.15
CA GLY A 7 19.89 -16.01 -6.75
C GLY A 7 19.31 -14.64 -6.34
N LYS A 8 19.03 -13.74 -7.29
CA LYS A 8 18.40 -12.45 -6.99
C LYS A 8 16.88 -12.61 -6.90
N LYS A 9 16.27 -11.92 -5.94
CA LYS A 9 14.81 -11.85 -5.77
C LYS A 9 14.15 -11.22 -7.00
N VAL A 10 13.22 -11.96 -7.62
CA VAL A 10 12.38 -11.47 -8.72
C VAL A 10 10.91 -11.32 -8.34
N ALA A 11 10.44 -12.07 -7.34
CA ALA A 11 9.09 -11.90 -6.82
C ALA A 11 8.92 -12.39 -5.37
N THR A 12 7.91 -11.86 -4.70
CA THR A 12 7.39 -12.35 -3.42
C THR A 12 5.93 -12.75 -3.63
N PRO A 13 5.60 -14.06 -3.56
CA PRO A 13 4.21 -14.48 -3.64
C PRO A 13 3.35 -13.84 -2.55
N ALA A 14 2.14 -13.41 -2.92
CA ALA A 14 1.17 -12.79 -2.02
C ALA A 14 0.61 -13.75 -0.94
N GLY A 15 1.00 -15.03 -0.99
CA GLY A 15 0.54 -16.06 -0.06
C GLY A 15 1.41 -17.31 -0.12
N ARG A 16 1.06 -18.29 0.72
CA ARG A 16 1.76 -19.58 0.81
C ARG A 16 1.08 -20.72 0.02
N SER A 17 0.08 -20.40 -0.80
CA SER A 17 -0.64 -21.39 -1.62
C SER A 17 0.01 -21.56 -3.00
N ILE A 18 -0.28 -22.69 -3.66
CA ILE A 18 0.11 -22.93 -5.06
C ILE A 18 -0.49 -21.85 -5.96
N GLU A 19 -1.75 -21.49 -5.74
CA GLU A 19 -2.42 -20.41 -6.48
C GLU A 19 -1.68 -19.07 -6.36
N ALA A 20 -1.23 -18.70 -5.15
CA ALA A 20 -0.45 -17.47 -4.96
C ALA A 20 0.90 -17.52 -5.70
N PHE A 21 1.50 -18.71 -5.79
CA PHE A 21 2.72 -18.93 -6.57
C PHE A 21 2.46 -18.81 -8.08
N ASP A 22 1.41 -19.44 -8.60
CA ASP A 22 1.04 -19.39 -10.02
C ASP A 22 0.66 -17.97 -10.46
N ASN A 23 -0.06 -17.23 -9.61
CA ASN A 23 -0.36 -15.82 -9.85
C ASN A 23 0.92 -14.98 -9.95
N SER A 24 1.92 -15.28 -9.12
CA SER A 24 3.22 -14.59 -9.19
C SER A 24 3.97 -14.92 -10.47
N LEU A 25 3.92 -16.17 -10.95
CA LEU A 25 4.50 -16.56 -12.24
C LEU A 25 3.82 -15.85 -13.42
N ASN A 26 2.50 -15.73 -13.39
CA ASN A 26 1.77 -15.01 -14.44
C ASN A 26 2.12 -13.52 -14.45
N ASN A 27 2.22 -12.90 -13.27
CA ASN A 27 2.67 -11.51 -13.14
C ASN A 27 4.12 -11.31 -13.63
N LEU A 28 5.01 -12.28 -13.38
CA LEU A 28 6.37 -12.27 -13.91
C LEU A 28 6.38 -12.31 -15.44
N ARG A 29 5.61 -13.20 -16.06
CA ARG A 29 5.48 -13.27 -17.53
C ARG A 29 4.94 -11.97 -18.13
N GLN A 30 3.99 -11.32 -17.45
CA GLN A 30 3.49 -10.02 -17.88
C GLN A 30 4.58 -8.94 -17.81
N LEU A 31 5.38 -8.90 -16.74
CA LEU A 31 6.51 -7.99 -16.62
C LEU A 31 7.55 -8.22 -17.72
N ASP A 32 7.88 -9.48 -18.02
CA ASP A 32 8.82 -9.81 -19.10
C ASP A 32 8.29 -9.35 -20.46
N SER A 33 7.00 -9.57 -20.74
CA SER A 33 6.36 -9.07 -21.96
C SER A 33 6.39 -7.55 -22.08
N LEU A 34 6.15 -6.82 -20.99
CA LEU A 34 6.24 -5.36 -20.97
C LEU A 34 7.66 -4.86 -21.28
N ARG A 35 8.68 -5.49 -20.67
CA ARG A 35 10.09 -5.17 -20.91
C ARG A 35 10.52 -5.49 -22.34
N GLU A 36 10.10 -6.63 -22.87
CA GLU A 36 10.37 -7.00 -24.26
C GLU A 36 9.78 -5.96 -25.23
N ARG A 37 8.52 -5.56 -25.03
CA ARG A 37 7.86 -4.52 -25.83
C ARG A 37 8.58 -3.17 -25.74
N GLU A 38 9.00 -2.77 -24.54
CA GLU A 38 9.79 -1.54 -24.34
C GLU A 38 11.13 -1.61 -25.09
N SER A 39 11.83 -2.76 -25.03
CA SER A 39 13.09 -2.98 -25.75
C SER A 39 12.91 -2.97 -27.28
N ASN A 40 11.75 -3.40 -27.76
CA ASN A 40 11.34 -3.32 -29.17
C ASN A 40 10.85 -1.92 -29.58
N GLY A 41 10.97 -0.91 -28.70
CA GLY A 41 10.71 0.49 -28.99
C GLY A 41 9.29 0.97 -28.67
N GLU A 42 8.46 0.15 -28.03
CA GLU A 42 7.15 0.61 -27.55
C GLU A 42 7.32 1.60 -26.40
N LYS A 43 6.89 2.84 -26.62
CA LYS A 43 7.02 3.92 -25.63
C LYS A 43 5.81 3.96 -24.69
N GLY A 44 6.03 4.45 -23.48
CA GLY A 44 4.97 4.71 -22.49
C GLY A 44 4.64 3.52 -21.58
N LEU A 45 5.47 2.47 -21.57
CA LEU A 45 5.27 1.29 -20.73
C LEU A 45 5.83 1.42 -19.30
N SER A 46 6.54 2.52 -19.01
CA SER A 46 7.31 2.65 -17.77
C SER A 46 6.45 2.65 -16.50
N ALA A 47 5.20 3.14 -16.55
CA ALA A 47 4.26 3.04 -15.41
C ALA A 47 3.78 1.60 -15.22
N SER A 48 3.31 0.93 -16.27
CA SER A 48 2.91 -0.48 -16.20
C SER A 48 4.04 -1.40 -15.72
N ILE A 49 5.28 -1.15 -16.15
CA ILE A 49 6.46 -1.89 -15.69
C ILE A 49 6.69 -1.64 -14.19
N LEU A 50 6.68 -0.38 -13.75
CA LEU A 50 6.86 -0.04 -12.34
C LEU A 50 5.77 -0.67 -11.46
N LEU A 51 4.51 -0.59 -11.89
CA LEU A 51 3.39 -1.19 -11.19
C LEU A 51 3.54 -2.71 -11.07
N ALA A 52 3.91 -3.39 -12.16
CA ALA A 52 4.14 -4.83 -12.15
C ALA A 52 5.27 -5.22 -11.18
N GLU A 53 6.36 -4.45 -11.14
CA GLU A 53 7.48 -4.70 -10.23
C GLU A 53 7.11 -4.49 -8.76
N LEU A 54 6.28 -3.48 -8.45
CA LEU A 54 5.72 -3.25 -7.12
C LEU A 54 4.79 -4.40 -6.70
N ARG A 55 3.86 -4.83 -7.57
CA ARG A 55 2.97 -5.99 -7.34
C ARG A 55 3.74 -7.28 -7.07
N LEU A 56 4.87 -7.46 -7.73
CA LEU A 56 5.76 -8.60 -7.51
C LEU A 56 6.61 -8.46 -6.23
N GLY A 57 6.63 -7.29 -5.58
CA GLY A 57 7.53 -7.03 -4.45
C GLY A 57 9.01 -7.16 -4.84
N SER A 58 9.33 -6.87 -6.11
CA SER A 58 10.67 -6.99 -6.70
C SER A 58 11.54 -5.77 -6.42
N ILE A 59 10.91 -4.63 -6.12
CA ILE A 59 11.54 -3.37 -5.71
C ILE A 59 10.98 -2.91 -4.35
N GLY A 60 11.75 -2.09 -3.63
CA GLY A 60 11.36 -1.48 -2.35
C GLY A 60 10.92 -0.02 -2.49
N PHE A 61 10.58 0.60 -1.36
CA PHE A 61 10.07 1.98 -1.29
C PHE A 61 11.01 3.00 -1.95
N GLU A 62 12.31 2.96 -1.66
CA GLU A 62 13.28 3.96 -2.13
C GLU A 62 13.39 3.97 -3.66
N GLU A 63 13.66 2.81 -4.27
CA GLU A 63 13.77 2.68 -5.73
C GLU A 63 12.42 2.94 -6.42
N GLY A 64 11.32 2.43 -5.85
CA GLY A 64 9.98 2.68 -6.38
C GLY A 64 9.62 4.16 -6.39
N SER A 65 9.90 4.88 -5.31
CA SER A 65 9.64 6.33 -5.18
C SER A 65 10.47 7.15 -6.17
N LYS A 66 11.76 6.82 -6.31
CA LYS A 66 12.65 7.46 -7.30
C LYS A 66 12.12 7.30 -8.72
N ARG A 67 11.69 6.09 -9.08
CA ARG A 67 11.14 5.80 -10.41
C ARG A 67 9.79 6.46 -10.63
N ARG A 68 8.90 6.45 -9.63
CA ARG A 68 7.62 7.15 -9.66
C ARG A 68 7.77 8.65 -9.89
N GLY A 69 8.76 9.29 -9.25
CA GLY A 69 9.09 10.70 -9.46
C GLY A 69 9.67 11.02 -10.84
N SER A 70 10.20 10.00 -11.54
CA SER A 70 10.76 10.12 -12.89
C SER A 70 9.74 9.80 -14.00
N LEU A 71 8.56 9.27 -13.65
CA LEU A 71 7.52 8.96 -14.63
C LEU A 71 7.01 10.23 -15.30
N LYS A 72 6.97 10.21 -16.63
CA LYS A 72 6.41 11.27 -17.45
C LYS A 72 5.34 10.66 -18.36
N ILE A 73 4.27 11.42 -18.58
CA ILE A 73 3.27 11.05 -19.57
C ILE A 73 3.93 10.97 -20.96
N VAL A 74 3.76 9.84 -21.64
CA VAL A 74 4.22 9.65 -23.02
C VAL A 74 3.01 9.47 -23.92
N LYS A 75 2.64 10.52 -24.65
CA LYS A 75 1.50 10.51 -25.57
C LYS A 75 1.86 9.74 -26.83
N THR A 76 1.39 8.50 -26.92
CA THR A 76 1.46 7.65 -28.12
C THR A 76 0.06 7.46 -28.73
N ARG A 77 -0.02 6.84 -29.91
CA ARG A 77 -1.32 6.48 -30.52
C ARG A 77 -2.16 5.52 -29.65
N LYS A 78 -1.50 4.71 -28.81
CA LYS A 78 -2.14 3.76 -27.90
C LYS A 78 -2.30 4.32 -26.48
N PHE A 79 -2.03 5.61 -26.27
CA PHE A 79 -2.10 6.20 -24.94
C PHE A 79 -3.55 6.25 -24.44
N ASP A 80 -3.79 5.56 -23.33
CA ASP A 80 -5.03 5.64 -22.57
C ASP A 80 -4.77 6.44 -21.29
N LYS A 81 -5.43 7.61 -21.19
CA LYS A 81 -5.29 8.49 -20.04
C LYS A 81 -5.87 7.87 -18.76
N ALA A 82 -7.01 7.21 -18.86
CA ALA A 82 -7.69 6.64 -17.71
C ALA A 82 -6.87 5.46 -17.15
N GLN A 83 -6.31 4.62 -18.03
CA GLN A 83 -5.39 3.56 -17.62
C GLN A 83 -4.15 4.15 -16.93
N TRP A 84 -3.53 5.17 -17.53
CA TRP A 84 -2.34 5.81 -16.94
C TRP A 84 -2.62 6.40 -15.55
N GLU A 85 -3.73 7.12 -15.39
CA GLU A 85 -4.12 7.69 -14.09
C GLU A 85 -4.43 6.59 -13.06
N SER A 86 -5.07 5.50 -13.48
CA SER A 86 -5.31 4.34 -12.62
C SER A 86 -4.01 3.66 -12.18
N GLU A 87 -3.05 3.47 -13.10
CA GLU A 87 -1.75 2.89 -12.78
C GLU A 87 -0.98 3.77 -11.80
N LEU A 88 -0.99 5.10 -11.98
CA LEU A 88 -0.34 6.03 -11.05
C LEU A 88 -0.97 6.00 -9.66
N ALA A 89 -2.30 5.96 -9.58
CA ALA A 89 -3.00 5.86 -8.29
C ALA A 89 -2.62 4.59 -7.54
N GLU A 90 -2.56 3.45 -8.23
CA GLU A 90 -2.17 2.18 -7.63
C GLU A 90 -0.68 2.18 -7.23
N ILE A 91 0.21 2.75 -8.06
CA ILE A 91 1.62 2.92 -7.68
C ILE A 91 1.73 3.76 -6.41
N ASP A 92 1.01 4.87 -6.32
CA ASP A 92 1.08 5.78 -5.17
C ASP A 92 0.55 5.09 -3.89
N GLU A 93 -0.50 4.30 -4.00
CA GLU A 93 -1.03 3.45 -2.91
C GLU A 93 0.00 2.41 -2.45
N MET A 94 0.60 1.67 -3.39
CA MET A 94 1.60 0.65 -3.08
C MET A 94 2.86 1.24 -2.44
N LEU A 95 3.32 2.40 -2.94
CA LEU A 95 4.47 3.09 -2.36
C LEU A 95 4.16 3.59 -0.96
N PHE A 96 2.95 4.07 -0.69
CA PHE A 96 2.57 4.47 0.66
C PHE A 96 2.56 3.27 1.61
N ASN A 97 2.03 2.11 1.19
CA ASN A 97 2.08 0.90 2.02
C ASN A 97 3.53 0.43 2.27
N LEU A 98 4.43 0.57 1.30
CA LEU A 98 5.86 0.28 1.48
C LEU A 98 6.55 1.29 2.42
N GLU A 99 6.21 2.59 2.33
CA GLU A 99 6.66 3.62 3.27
C GLU A 99 6.27 3.25 4.70
N LEU A 100 5.00 2.87 4.90
CA LEU A 100 4.50 2.44 6.19
C LEU A 100 5.23 1.20 6.71
N ALA A 101 5.50 0.22 5.83
CA ALA A 101 6.21 -1.00 6.22
C ALA A 101 7.60 -0.69 6.75
N ASP A 102 8.33 0.20 6.06
CA ASP A 102 9.65 0.67 6.47
C ASP A 102 9.58 1.44 7.80
N LEU A 103 8.63 2.37 7.96
CA LEU A 103 8.43 3.11 9.21
C LEU A 103 8.17 2.18 10.38
N PHE A 104 7.24 1.25 10.21
CA PHE A 104 6.89 0.30 11.26
C PHE A 104 8.00 -0.69 11.59
N GLN A 105 8.87 -1.02 10.63
CA GLN A 105 10.01 -1.91 10.84
C GLN A 105 11.15 -1.19 11.56
N ASN A 106 11.37 0.08 11.25
CA ASN A 106 12.51 0.85 11.76
C ASN A 106 12.18 1.65 13.03
N THR A 107 10.92 1.75 13.43
CA THR A 107 10.53 2.39 14.69
C THR A 107 10.83 1.47 15.87
N SER A 108 11.59 1.99 16.84
CA SER A 108 11.89 1.31 18.09
C SER A 108 10.64 1.08 18.95
N ARG A 109 10.69 0.10 19.86
CA ARG A 109 9.56 -0.25 20.74
C ARG A 109 9.42 0.64 21.98
N ASP A 110 10.32 1.59 22.19
CA ASP A 110 10.19 2.55 23.29
C ASP A 110 9.03 3.53 23.06
N GLU A 111 8.51 4.07 24.16
CA GLU A 111 7.33 4.92 24.19
C GLU A 111 7.50 6.20 23.36
N GLU A 112 8.67 6.83 23.42
CA GLU A 112 8.97 8.06 22.68
C GLU A 112 8.93 7.82 21.16
N SER A 113 9.56 6.75 20.69
CA SER A 113 9.55 6.36 19.29
C SER A 113 8.15 6.00 18.79
N GLN A 114 7.36 5.30 19.60
CA GLN A 114 5.98 4.96 19.25
C GLN A 114 5.06 6.19 19.21
N ALA A 115 5.22 7.13 20.15
CA ALA A 115 4.49 8.39 20.14
C ALA A 115 4.82 9.23 18.91
N ALA A 116 6.11 9.34 18.54
CA ALA A 116 6.55 10.04 17.34
C ALA A 116 6.01 9.40 16.06
N LEU A 117 5.97 8.07 16.00
CA LEU A 117 5.33 7.34 14.89
C LEU A 117 3.83 7.66 14.83
N ALA A 118 3.13 7.61 15.96
CA ALA A 118 1.69 7.89 16.01
C ALA A 118 1.36 9.32 15.53
N GLU A 119 2.14 10.32 15.97
CA GLU A 119 2.00 11.70 15.51
C GLU A 119 2.22 11.80 13.98
N LYS A 120 3.27 11.14 13.47
CA LYS A 120 3.58 11.13 12.04
C LYS A 120 2.46 10.51 11.20
N LEU A 121 1.95 9.34 11.62
CA LEU A 121 0.87 8.65 10.90
C LEU A 121 -0.45 9.44 10.97
N TYR A 122 -0.74 10.04 12.12
CA TYR A 122 -1.91 10.91 12.27
C TYR A 122 -1.84 12.14 11.34
N ALA A 123 -0.67 12.79 11.24
CA ALA A 123 -0.45 13.89 10.32
C ALA A 123 -0.63 13.45 8.85
N MET A 124 -0.17 12.24 8.48
CA MET A 124 -0.42 11.67 7.15
C MET A 124 -1.92 11.48 6.87
N ALA A 125 -2.67 10.93 7.82
CA ALA A 125 -4.12 10.74 7.71
C ALA A 125 -4.86 12.09 7.53
N LYS A 126 -4.48 13.11 8.29
CA LYS A 126 -5.04 14.47 8.14
C LYS A 126 -4.79 15.07 6.75
N ASN A 127 -3.69 14.69 6.12
CA ASN A 127 -3.34 15.09 4.76
C ASN A 127 -3.92 14.18 3.67
N GLY A 128 -4.84 13.27 4.04
CA GLY A 128 -5.56 12.42 3.10
C GLY A 128 -4.76 11.21 2.59
N LYS A 129 -3.65 10.85 3.25
CA LYS A 129 -2.91 9.62 2.94
C LYS A 129 -3.45 8.47 3.80
N PHE A 130 -3.88 7.39 3.17
CA PHE A 130 -4.50 6.25 3.84
C PHE A 130 -3.86 4.95 3.40
N ALA A 131 -3.63 4.08 4.39
CA ALA A 131 -3.14 2.74 4.12
C ALA A 131 -4.26 1.88 3.54
N SER A 132 -3.87 0.90 2.74
CA SER A 132 -4.79 -0.08 2.14
C SER A 132 -4.28 -1.51 2.36
N GLY A 133 -5.08 -2.50 1.94
CA GLY A 133 -4.73 -3.91 2.00
C GLY A 133 -4.28 -4.35 3.40
N ASP A 134 -3.21 -5.12 3.46
CA ASP A 134 -2.69 -5.71 4.70
C ASP A 134 -2.17 -4.68 5.71
N MET A 135 -1.80 -3.47 5.24
CA MET A 135 -1.30 -2.41 6.12
C MET A 135 -2.43 -1.57 6.74
N ALA A 136 -3.64 -1.62 6.18
CA ALA A 136 -4.77 -0.80 6.63
C ALA A 136 -5.07 -0.99 8.12
N ALA A 137 -5.17 -2.23 8.58
CA ALA A 137 -5.51 -2.53 9.98
C ALA A 137 -4.46 -1.96 10.96
N ARG A 138 -3.18 -2.18 10.67
CA ARG A 138 -2.07 -1.72 11.52
C ARG A 138 -1.98 -0.20 11.53
N TYR A 139 -2.11 0.43 10.37
CA TYR A 139 -2.10 1.89 10.23
C TYR A 139 -3.24 2.54 11.02
N TRP A 140 -4.48 2.09 10.79
CA TRP A 140 -5.65 2.71 11.40
C TRP A 140 -5.72 2.49 12.91
N SER A 141 -5.21 1.37 13.43
CA SER A 141 -5.08 1.19 14.88
C SER A 141 -4.30 2.33 15.52
N VAL A 142 -3.11 2.66 15.00
CA VAL A 142 -2.25 3.72 15.55
C VAL A 142 -2.85 5.11 15.32
N VAL A 143 -3.38 5.37 14.12
CA VAL A 143 -3.98 6.66 13.77
C VAL A 143 -5.22 6.94 14.62
N MET A 144 -6.05 5.94 14.88
CA MET A 144 -7.27 6.11 15.69
C MET A 144 -6.94 6.39 17.15
N ASP A 145 -5.90 5.77 17.72
CA ASP A 145 -5.44 6.09 19.07
C ASP A 145 -4.98 7.55 19.16
N ALA A 146 -4.16 8.01 18.22
CA ALA A 146 -3.74 9.41 18.15
C ALA A 146 -4.93 10.37 17.92
N ALA A 147 -5.90 10.00 17.07
CA ALA A 147 -7.10 10.79 16.83
C ALA A 147 -7.97 10.89 18.09
N LYS A 148 -8.04 9.82 18.90
CA LYS A 148 -8.75 9.80 20.18
C LYS A 148 -8.15 10.78 21.18
N GLU A 149 -6.81 10.77 21.32
CA GLU A 149 -6.09 11.73 22.17
C GLU A 149 -6.31 13.19 21.72
N ASN A 150 -6.31 13.41 20.41
CA ASN A 150 -6.55 14.72 19.81
C ASN A 150 -8.04 15.11 19.72
N LYS A 151 -8.95 14.24 20.15
CA LYS A 151 -10.41 14.40 20.00
C LYS A 151 -10.84 14.68 18.54
N ASP A 152 -10.10 14.17 17.55
CA ASP A 152 -10.42 14.32 16.14
C ASP A 152 -11.41 13.24 15.71
N LYS A 153 -12.69 13.54 15.93
CA LYS A 153 -13.82 12.67 15.57
C LYS A 153 -13.84 12.30 14.09
N LYS A 154 -13.36 13.20 13.21
CA LYS A 154 -13.39 12.98 11.76
C LYS A 154 -12.41 11.87 11.38
N ILE A 155 -11.16 11.98 11.83
CA ILE A 155 -10.13 10.97 11.55
C ILE A 155 -10.48 9.64 12.21
N PHE A 156 -10.95 9.68 13.47
CA PHE A 156 -11.39 8.46 14.16
C PHE A 156 -12.54 7.77 13.40
N GLY A 157 -13.55 8.53 12.96
CA GLY A 157 -14.68 8.00 12.21
C GLY A 157 -14.30 7.40 10.86
N GLN A 158 -13.31 7.99 10.16
CA GLN A 158 -12.76 7.43 8.93
C GLN A 158 -12.08 6.09 9.17
N GLY A 159 -11.23 5.99 10.20
CA GLY A 159 -10.59 4.74 10.59
C GLY A 159 -11.62 3.67 10.97
N TYR A 160 -12.62 4.03 11.79
CA TYR A 160 -13.71 3.14 12.15
C TYR A 160 -14.44 2.59 10.91
N GLY A 161 -14.79 3.44 9.95
CA GLY A 161 -15.47 3.01 8.72
C GLY A 161 -14.65 1.97 7.94
N ILE A 162 -13.35 2.18 7.81
CA ILE A 162 -12.44 1.25 7.11
C ILE A 162 -12.33 -0.08 7.89
N LEU A 163 -12.08 -0.05 9.19
CA LEU A 163 -11.97 -1.26 10.01
C LEU A 163 -13.30 -2.02 10.10
N TYR A 164 -14.43 -1.32 10.10
CA TYR A 164 -15.75 -1.93 10.04
C TYR A 164 -15.92 -2.72 8.75
N GLU A 165 -15.62 -2.13 7.59
CA GLU A 165 -15.72 -2.84 6.31
C GLU A 165 -14.78 -4.05 6.24
N MET A 166 -13.58 -3.96 6.81
CA MET A 166 -12.64 -5.08 6.87
C MET A 166 -13.12 -6.24 7.76
N TYR A 167 -13.87 -5.96 8.83
CA TYR A 167 -14.14 -6.94 9.88
C TYR A 167 -15.61 -7.23 10.16
N LYS A 168 -16.57 -6.55 9.53
CA LYS A 168 -18.02 -6.71 9.80
C LYS A 168 -18.53 -8.15 9.69
N ASP A 169 -17.93 -8.94 8.81
CA ASP A 169 -18.31 -10.34 8.58
C ASP A 169 -17.52 -11.33 9.46
N ASN A 170 -16.58 -10.84 10.28
CA ASN A 170 -15.82 -11.65 11.23
C ASN A 170 -16.54 -11.69 12.59
N PRO A 171 -17.11 -12.85 13.01
CA PRO A 171 -17.83 -12.93 14.29
C PRO A 171 -16.99 -12.56 15.50
N ARG A 172 -15.66 -12.75 15.45
CA ARG A 172 -14.74 -12.43 16.53
C ARG A 172 -14.50 -10.93 16.71
N ALA A 173 -14.82 -10.12 15.70
CA ALA A 173 -14.61 -8.68 15.72
C ALA A 173 -15.82 -7.88 16.23
N LYS A 174 -16.97 -8.52 16.49
CA LYS A 174 -18.22 -7.84 16.86
C LYS A 174 -18.06 -6.91 18.07
N GLU A 175 -17.49 -7.40 19.15
CA GLU A 175 -17.29 -6.62 20.38
C GLU A 175 -16.29 -5.48 20.17
N TYR A 176 -15.23 -5.75 19.43
CA TYR A 176 -14.23 -4.74 19.05
C TYR A 176 -14.85 -3.58 18.24
N LEU A 177 -15.63 -3.90 17.21
CA LEU A 177 -16.33 -2.90 16.39
C LEU A 177 -17.38 -2.13 17.21
N ALA A 178 -18.12 -2.80 18.10
CA ALA A 178 -19.09 -2.16 18.98
C ALA A 178 -18.41 -1.15 19.93
N GLY A 179 -17.29 -1.54 20.53
CA GLY A 179 -16.49 -0.66 21.39
C GLY A 179 -16.04 0.61 20.65
N MET A 180 -15.45 0.46 19.46
CA MET A 180 -15.04 1.61 18.66
C MET A 180 -16.22 2.51 18.26
N LYS A 181 -17.39 1.94 17.98
CA LYS A 181 -18.58 2.72 17.67
C LYS A 181 -19.03 3.55 18.88
N THR A 182 -19.04 2.96 20.08
CA THR A 182 -19.34 3.67 21.32
C THR A 182 -18.37 4.80 21.58
N GLU A 183 -17.06 4.58 21.35
CA GLU A 183 -16.05 5.63 21.49
C GLU A 183 -16.30 6.78 20.51
N LEU A 184 -16.52 6.48 19.22
CA LEU A 184 -16.81 7.47 18.20
C LEU A 184 -18.05 8.32 18.55
N ASP A 185 -19.10 7.70 19.10
CA ASP A 185 -20.32 8.40 19.50
C ASP A 185 -20.11 9.32 20.71
N ALA A 186 -19.21 8.93 21.63
CA ALA A 186 -18.84 9.71 22.80
C ALA A 186 -17.89 10.89 22.49
N MET A 187 -17.18 10.86 21.35
CA MET A 187 -16.32 11.97 20.92
C MET A 187 -17.18 13.21 20.58
N LYS A 188 -16.81 14.34 21.19
CA LYS A 188 -17.44 15.66 21.00
C LYS A 188 -16.75 16.45 19.91
#